data_AF-A0A165DYB4-F1
#
_entry.id   AF-A0A165DYB4-F1
#
_cell.length_a   1.000
_cell.length_b   1.000
_cell.length_c   1.000
_cell.angle_alpha   90.00
_cell.angle_beta   90.00
_cell.angle_gamma   90.00
#
_symmetry.space_group_name_H-M   'P 1'
#
loop_
_entity.id
_entity.type
_entity.pdbx_description
1 polymer ?
#
loop_
_entity_poly.entity_id
_entity_poly.type
_entity_poly.pdbx_seq_one_letter_code
_entity_poly.pdbx_strand_id
1 'polypeptide(L)' 'MQALFALVALLPAFVAAQSQVWGQCGGIGWNGPTTCVSGSVCTKQNDWYGALCLSL' A
#
# COMPACT_ATOMS: atom_id res chain seq x y z
N MET A 1 11.82 28.84 23.42
CA MET A 1 10.72 27.86 23.67
C MET A 1 9.73 27.79 22.49
N GLN A 2 10.16 27.97 21.23
CA GLN A 2 9.25 27.97 20.06
C GLN A 2 9.80 27.18 18.85
N ALA A 3 11.08 26.80 18.86
CA ALA A 3 11.71 26.11 17.72
C ALA A 3 11.38 24.61 17.64
N LEU A 4 10.87 24.00 18.71
CA LEU A 4 10.63 22.55 18.77
C LEU A 4 9.37 22.10 18.00
N PHE A 5 8.40 23.00 17.80
CA PHE A 5 7.12 22.67 17.15
C PHE A 5 7.22 22.61 15.61
N ALA A 6 8.19 23.29 15.01
CA ALA A 6 8.34 23.34 13.55
C ALA A 6 8.76 21.98 12.94
N LEU A 7 9.41 21.11 13.72
CA LEU A 7 9.88 19.80 13.25
C LEU A 7 8.77 18.74 13.14
N VAL A 8 7.63 18.91 13.81
CA VAL A 8 6.55 17.90 13.85
C VAL A 8 5.64 17.99 12.62
N ALA A 9 5.61 19.13 11.93
CA ALA A 9 4.68 19.40 10.83
C ALA A 9 5.06 18.73 9.48
N LEU A 10 6.22 18.09 9.37
CA LEU A 10 6.72 17.48 8.12
C LEU A 10 6.43 15.98 7.99
N LEU A 11 5.71 15.36 8.94
CA LEU A 11 5.85 13.91 9.19
C LEU A 11 4.91 12.93 8.47
N PRO A 12 3.67 13.22 7.99
CA PRO A 12 2.92 12.17 7.30
C PRO A 12 2.30 12.64 5.99
N ALA A 13 3.12 12.92 4.98
CA ALA A 13 2.60 13.23 3.64
C ALA A 13 2.44 12.00 2.73
N PHE A 14 2.96 10.80 3.08
CA PHE A 14 3.11 9.71 2.10
C PHE A 14 2.90 8.27 2.63
N VAL A 15 2.00 8.04 3.60
CA VAL A 15 1.63 6.64 3.94
C VAL A 15 0.65 6.12 2.90
N ALA A 16 1.16 5.58 1.79
CA ALA A 16 0.38 4.76 0.87
C ALA A 16 0.22 3.35 1.45
N ALA A 17 -0.74 3.19 2.37
CA ALA A 17 -1.02 1.89 3.00
C ALA A 17 -1.73 0.89 2.07
N GLN A 18 -2.25 1.36 0.94
CA GLN A 18 -3.04 0.56 0.01
C GLN A 18 -2.34 0.43 -1.35
N SER A 19 -2.36 -0.78 -1.89
CA SER A 19 -1.88 -1.07 -3.23
C SER A 19 -2.86 -0.55 -4.28
N GLN A 20 -2.32 0.10 -5.31
CA GLN A 20 -3.09 0.66 -6.43
C GLN A 20 -3.69 -0.47 -7.28
N VAL A 21 -4.66 -0.14 -8.14
CA VAL A 21 -5.14 -1.06 -9.18
C VAL A 21 -3.96 -1.55 -10.04
N TRP A 22 -3.92 -2.86 -10.29
CA TRP A 22 -2.81 -3.61 -10.89
C TRP A 22 -1.52 -3.64 -10.07
N GLY A 23 -1.51 -3.11 -8.85
CA GLY A 23 -0.42 -3.25 -7.89
C GLY A 23 -0.45 -4.60 -7.17
N GLN A 24 0.71 -5.03 -6.67
CA GLN A 24 0.82 -6.26 -5.89
C GLN A 24 0.25 -6.04 -4.48
N CYS A 25 -0.54 -6.99 -3.99
CA CYS A 25 -1.19 -6.94 -2.68
C CYS A 25 -0.93 -8.21 -1.83
N GLY A 26 -0.13 -9.13 -2.35
CA GLY A 26 0.20 -10.38 -1.67
C GLY A 26 1.05 -11.28 -2.56
N GLY A 27 1.53 -12.38 -2.00
CA GLY A 27 2.38 -13.35 -2.70
C GLY A 27 3.57 -13.77 -1.85
N ILE A 28 4.31 -14.77 -2.35
CA ILE A 28 5.50 -15.28 -1.66
C ILE A 28 6.56 -14.18 -1.63
N GLY A 29 6.99 -13.78 -0.42
CA GLY A 29 8.01 -12.74 -0.22
C GLY A 29 7.51 -11.29 -0.31
N TRP A 30 6.20 -11.05 -0.47
CA TRP A 30 5.63 -9.70 -0.47
C TRP A 30 5.64 -9.09 0.94
N ASN A 31 6.31 -7.95 1.11
CA ASN A 31 6.37 -7.17 2.37
C ASN A 31 5.67 -5.81 2.26
N GLY A 32 4.94 -5.59 1.17
CA GLY A 32 4.26 -4.34 0.89
C GLY A 32 2.80 -4.32 1.40
N PRO A 33 2.01 -3.33 0.94
CA PRO A 33 0.61 -3.21 1.31
C PRO A 33 -0.20 -4.46 0.92
N THR A 34 -1.02 -4.97 1.84
CA THR A 34 -1.87 -6.15 1.62
C THR A 34 -3.32 -5.80 1.28
N THR A 35 -3.69 -4.54 1.44
CA THR A 35 -5.00 -4.00 1.13
C THR A 35 -4.95 -3.25 -0.20
N CYS A 36 -6.02 -3.37 -0.98
CA CYS A 36 -6.18 -2.64 -2.24
C CYS A 36 -6.91 -1.31 -2.02
N VAL A 37 -6.71 -0.36 -2.93
CA VAL A 37 -7.53 0.87 -2.98
C VAL A 37 -9.02 0.54 -3.15
N SER A 38 -9.89 1.41 -2.66
CA SER A 38 -11.34 1.26 -2.80
C SER A 38 -11.74 1.03 -4.26
N GLY A 39 -12.66 0.10 -4.49
CA GLY A 39 -13.08 -0.30 -5.85
C GLY A 39 -12.19 -1.37 -6.49
N SER A 40 -11.25 -1.96 -5.74
CA SER A 40 -10.45 -3.10 -6.21
C SER A 40 -10.32 -4.19 -5.15
N VAL A 41 -10.07 -5.41 -5.61
CA VAL A 41 -9.96 -6.61 -4.78
C VAL A 41 -8.62 -7.30 -5.01
N CYS A 42 -8.00 -7.76 -3.92
CA CYS A 42 -6.75 -8.50 -3.98
C CYS A 42 -7.02 -9.92 -4.48
N THR A 43 -6.64 -10.20 -5.73
CA THR A 43 -6.86 -11.48 -6.39
C THR A 43 -5.53 -12.16 -6.63
N LYS A 44 -5.41 -13.40 -6.13
CA LYS A 44 -4.25 -14.26 -6.40
C LYS A 44 -4.20 -14.60 -7.89
N GLN A 45 -3.09 -14.28 -8.55
CA GLN A 45 -2.84 -14.72 -9.94
C GLN A 45 -2.28 -16.14 -9.94
N ASN A 46 -1.12 -16.34 -9.32
CA ASN A 46 -0.51 -17.66 -9.13
C ASN A 46 0.55 -17.58 -8.01
N ASP A 47 1.13 -18.71 -7.62
CA ASP A 47 2.08 -18.78 -6.49
C ASP A 47 3.39 -18.01 -6.74
N TRP A 48 3.80 -17.83 -8.01
CA TRP A 48 5.08 -17.22 -8.39
C TRP A 48 4.96 -15.73 -8.74
N TYR A 49 3.84 -15.32 -9.33
CA TYR A 49 3.49 -13.96 -9.74
C TYR A 49 2.84 -13.18 -8.58
N GLY A 50 2.28 -13.89 -7.60
CA GLY A 50 1.65 -13.33 -6.42
C GLY A 50 0.19 -12.92 -6.64
N ALA A 51 -0.29 -12.00 -5.82
CA ALA A 51 -1.65 -11.47 -5.84
C ALA A 51 -1.64 -9.99 -6.22
N LEU A 52 -2.57 -9.56 -7.07
CA LEU A 52 -2.71 -8.18 -7.51
C LEU A 52 -4.11 -7.63 -7.27
N CYS A 53 -4.20 -6.31 -7.15
CA CYS A 53 -5.47 -5.61 -7.04
C CYS A 53 -6.15 -5.51 -8.40
N LEU A 54 -7.20 -6.29 -8.62
CA LEU A 54 -8.05 -6.15 -9.80
C LEU A 54 -9.23 -5.22 -9.47
N SER A 55 -9.56 -4.31 -10.38
CA SER A 55 -10.78 -3.50 -10.28
C SER A 55 -12.01 -4.40 -10.25
N LEU A 56 -12.95 -4.09 -9.35
CA LEU A 56 -14.26 -4.75 -9.26
C LEU A 56 -15.12 -4.45 -10.49
#